data_AF-A0A226EGT5-F1
#
_entry.id   AF-A0A226EGT5-F1
#
_cell.length_a   1.000
_cell.length_b   1.000
_cell.length_c   1.000
_cell.angle_alpha   90.00
_cell.angle_beta   90.00
_cell.angle_gamma   90.00
#
_symmetry.space_group_name_H-M   'P 1'
#
loop_
_entity.id
_entity.type
_entity.pdbx_description
1 polymer ?
#
loop_
_entity_poly.entity_id
_entity_poly.type
_entity_poly.pdbx_seq_one_letter_code
_entity_poly.pdbx_strand_id
1 'polypeptide(L)'
;MFTITFLAHLKLHLQHFKRFAILPFIWDPKTQRVTYVTSDYVRFINKMQMASHFLYVVLQCVMILLSPYSSTTKIIGLVFTCVYATGLGLRFSWDLDPVPMNLINSMIDYECKLLKGTTYNKTIPDKMMSLVLYLVGATAICLPVCCVLVLAKFPCAPPFVGSMLSYCKSGMDLPILIRITVLIFEFVMFAQACISAAFYVNHVLFSGIICLWDYLRLLADRQTNTVEQMDSSLKMYREFRIIEIINSLACSKRLFPTCVTGFPAIQFSSFYVCLKLHENISWPAFGMFPMLYVDAVFLTIVIFTAASRVFKWSEDQLIEWKQNSLVITRKSRLRKTLNSLPSLKIRMGGNFVDTLTPLVIQDFCIRTSVSMLLLFQ
;
A
#
# COMPACT_ATOMS: atom_id res chain seq x y z
N MET A 1 7.21 -1.86 18.02
CA MET A 1 7.27 -2.17 16.58
C MET A 1 7.04 -0.91 15.77
N PHE A 2 5.83 -0.36 15.79
CA PHE A 2 5.45 0.90 15.14
C PHE A 2 6.35 2.07 15.57
N THR A 3 6.44 2.33 16.86
CA THR A 3 7.21 3.44 17.46
C THR A 3 8.71 3.34 17.20
N ILE A 4 9.23 2.11 17.04
CA ILE A 4 10.66 1.81 16.88
C ILE A 4 11.06 1.80 15.40
N THR A 5 10.23 1.20 14.54
CA THR A 5 10.52 0.98 13.12
C THR A 5 9.84 2.02 12.26
N PHE A 6 8.52 2.17 12.36
CA PHE A 6 7.72 2.96 11.41
C PHE A 6 7.64 4.46 11.73
N LEU A 7 7.73 4.85 13.01
CA LEU A 7 7.46 6.21 13.44
C LEU A 7 8.46 7.24 12.89
N ALA A 8 9.75 6.89 12.86
CA ALA A 8 10.78 7.78 12.29
C ALA A 8 10.50 8.05 10.80
N HIS A 9 10.19 7.00 10.04
CA HIS A 9 9.81 7.11 8.64
C HIS A 9 8.53 7.92 8.47
N LEU A 10 7.50 7.68 9.28
CA LEU A 10 6.24 8.41 9.24
C LEU A 10 6.46 9.91 9.46
N LYS A 11 7.25 10.30 10.49
CA LYS A 11 7.57 11.70 10.76
C LYS A 11 8.27 12.36 9.57
N LEU A 12 9.27 11.69 9.02
CA LEU A 12 9.99 12.15 7.84
C LEU A 12 9.03 12.35 6.65
N HIS A 13 8.19 11.35 6.37
CA HIS A 13 7.24 11.36 5.27
C HIS A 13 6.23 12.51 5.40
N LEU A 14 5.59 12.65 6.57
CA LEU A 14 4.66 13.75 6.84
C LEU A 14 5.33 15.13 6.77
N GLN A 15 6.58 15.26 7.24
CA GLN A 15 7.31 16.53 7.20
C GLN A 15 7.62 16.97 5.75
N HIS A 16 8.03 16.04 4.89
CA HIS A 16 8.33 16.34 3.49
C HIS A 16 7.07 16.79 2.74
N PHE A 17 5.93 16.14 2.97
CA PHE A 17 4.72 16.42 2.20
C PHE A 17 3.83 17.51 2.76
N LYS A 18 4.03 17.92 4.01
CA LYS A 18 3.43 19.13 4.54
C LYS A 18 3.71 20.34 3.63
N ARG A 19 4.90 20.38 2.99
CA ARG A 19 5.29 21.45 2.04
C ARG A 19 4.44 21.47 0.77
N PHE A 20 3.95 20.31 0.32
CA PHE A 20 3.23 20.16 -0.94
C PHE A 20 1.71 19.99 -0.78
N ALA A 21 1.21 20.02 0.46
CA ALA A 21 -0.20 19.82 0.79
C ALA A 21 -0.79 18.49 0.24
N ILE A 22 0.05 17.48 -0.03
CA ILE A 22 -0.35 16.21 -0.68
C ILE A 22 -1.16 15.30 0.25
N LEU A 23 -0.92 15.38 1.57
CA LEU A 23 -1.61 14.57 2.56
C LEU A 23 -2.41 15.46 3.53
N PRO A 24 -3.58 14.99 3.99
CA PRO A 24 -4.40 15.71 4.96
C PRO A 24 -3.94 15.54 6.42
N PHE A 25 -2.81 14.85 6.64
CA PHE A 25 -2.29 14.49 7.95
C PHE A 25 -1.03 15.29 8.29
N ILE A 26 -0.90 15.67 9.55
CA ILE A 26 0.29 16.32 10.11
C ILE A 26 0.71 15.62 11.39
N TRP A 27 2.01 15.62 11.65
CA TRP A 27 2.53 15.23 12.96
C TRP A 27 2.46 16.42 13.92
N ASP A 28 1.78 16.26 15.05
CA ASP A 28 1.77 17.25 16.12
C ASP A 28 2.87 16.93 17.14
N PRO A 29 3.95 17.74 17.23
CA PRO A 29 5.03 17.51 18.18
C PRO A 29 4.59 17.69 19.64
N LYS A 30 3.51 18.42 19.93
CA LYS A 30 3.03 18.62 21.31
C LYS A 30 2.34 17.39 21.84
N THR A 31 1.41 16.82 21.07
CA THR A 31 0.66 15.63 21.47
C THR A 31 1.38 14.32 21.13
N GLN A 32 2.45 14.37 20.32
CA GLN A 32 3.12 13.19 19.74
C GLN A 32 2.12 12.28 19.02
N ARG A 33 1.16 12.89 18.31
CA ARG A 33 0.09 12.20 17.59
C ARG A 33 -0.01 12.72 16.16
N VAL A 34 -0.56 11.88 15.29
CA VAL A 34 -0.99 12.31 13.96
C VAL A 34 -2.33 13.02 14.11
N THR A 35 -2.44 14.22 13.57
CA THR A 35 -3.67 15.03 13.57
C THR A 35 -3.99 15.50 12.15
N TYR A 36 -5.20 16.00 11.97
CA TYR A 36 -5.59 16.61 10.71
C TYR A 36 -5.01 17.99 10.52
N VAL A 37 -4.79 18.36 9.26
CA VAL A 37 -4.61 19.76 8.91
C VAL A 37 -5.91 20.51 9.21
N THR A 38 -5.83 21.53 10.06
CA THR A 38 -6.95 22.39 10.45
C THR A 38 -7.29 23.46 9.42
N SER A 39 -6.34 23.80 8.54
CA SER A 39 -6.55 24.79 7.48
C SER A 39 -7.53 24.30 6.41
N ASP A 40 -8.65 25.00 6.25
CA ASP A 40 -9.65 24.71 5.21
C ASP A 40 -9.09 24.87 3.79
N TYR A 41 -8.12 25.78 3.61
CA TYR A 41 -7.43 25.96 2.34
C TYR A 41 -6.68 24.69 1.90
N VAL A 42 -5.95 24.05 2.82
CA VAL A 42 -5.23 22.79 2.53
C VAL A 42 -6.20 21.65 2.23
N ARG A 43 -7.36 21.63 2.90
CA ARG A 43 -8.42 20.65 2.61
C ARG A 43 -9.02 20.87 1.23
N PHE A 44 -9.27 22.12 0.86
CA PHE A 44 -9.75 22.48 -0.48
C PHE A 44 -8.75 22.07 -1.56
N ILE A 45 -7.45 22.37 -1.38
CA ILE A 45 -6.39 21.92 -2.31
C ILE A 45 -6.40 20.39 -2.44
N ASN A 46 -6.47 19.65 -1.33
CA ASN A 46 -6.50 18.19 -1.36
C ASN A 46 -7.70 17.64 -2.16
N LYS A 47 -8.87 18.26 -2.03
CA LYS A 47 -10.07 17.88 -2.80
C LYS A 47 -9.89 18.19 -4.29
N MET A 48 -9.36 19.37 -4.64
CA MET A 48 -9.06 19.74 -6.02
C MET A 48 -8.04 18.79 -6.66
N GLN A 49 -6.98 18.44 -5.92
CA GLN A 49 -5.96 17.46 -6.30
C GLN A 49 -6.53 16.04 -6.51
N MET A 50 -7.51 15.65 -5.71
CA MET A 50 -8.20 14.36 -5.88
C MET A 50 -9.09 14.38 -7.12
N ALA A 51 -9.86 15.45 -7.30
CA ALA A 51 -10.73 15.63 -8.46
C ALA A 51 -9.92 15.69 -9.78
N SER A 52 -8.79 16.40 -9.79
CA SER A 52 -7.90 16.45 -10.94
C SER A 52 -7.30 15.08 -11.26
N HIS A 53 -6.88 14.31 -10.25
CA HIS A 53 -6.36 12.96 -10.44
C HIS A 53 -7.43 12.00 -10.96
N PHE A 54 -8.64 12.07 -10.41
CA PHE A 54 -9.77 11.29 -10.91
C PHE A 54 -10.08 11.60 -12.38
N LEU A 55 -10.24 12.89 -12.72
CA LEU A 55 -10.46 13.33 -14.10
C LEU A 55 -9.34 12.87 -15.03
N TYR A 56 -8.10 12.95 -14.57
CA TYR A 56 -6.94 12.56 -15.36
C TYR A 56 -6.93 11.06 -15.67
N VAL A 57 -7.20 10.20 -14.68
CA VAL A 57 -7.34 8.75 -14.90
C VAL A 57 -8.45 8.44 -15.90
N VAL A 58 -9.60 9.12 -15.80
CA VAL A 58 -10.70 8.94 -16.76
C VAL A 58 -10.25 9.33 -18.18
N LEU A 59 -9.56 10.46 -18.34
CA LEU A 59 -9.03 10.90 -19.63
C LEU A 59 -8.00 9.90 -20.19
N GLN A 60 -7.13 9.34 -19.36
CA GLN A 60 -6.18 8.30 -19.76
C GLN A 60 -6.89 7.05 -20.27
N CYS A 61 -7.91 6.56 -19.54
CA CYS A 61 -8.72 5.41 -19.96
C CYS A 61 -9.44 5.67 -21.29
N VAL A 62 -10.11 6.81 -21.43
CA VAL A 62 -10.80 7.19 -22.68
C VAL A 62 -9.80 7.28 -23.84
N MET A 63 -8.63 7.87 -23.60
CA MET A 63 -7.60 7.98 -24.63
C MET A 63 -7.06 6.61 -25.06
N ILE A 64 -6.75 5.70 -24.13
CA ILE A 64 -6.26 4.36 -24.48
C ILE A 64 -7.30 3.59 -25.31
N LEU A 65 -8.58 3.69 -24.93
CA LEU A 65 -9.66 2.97 -25.61
C LEU A 65 -9.95 3.54 -27.00
N LEU A 66 -10.06 4.86 -27.13
CA LEU A 66 -10.53 5.51 -28.36
C LEU A 66 -9.41 5.98 -29.31
N SER A 67 -8.15 5.99 -28.88
CA SER A 67 -7.05 6.50 -29.71
C SER A 67 -6.73 5.58 -30.90
N PRO A 68 -6.20 6.15 -32.00
CA PRO A 68 -5.70 5.38 -33.15
C PRO A 68 -4.28 4.84 -32.93
N TYR A 69 -3.73 4.90 -31.71
CA TYR A 69 -2.38 4.41 -31.43
C TYR A 69 -2.26 2.89 -31.67
N SER A 70 -1.08 2.43 -32.03
CA SER A 70 -0.79 1.01 -32.18
C SER A 70 -1.04 0.26 -30.86
N SER A 71 -1.42 -1.03 -30.95
CA SER A 71 -1.68 -1.87 -29.76
C SER A 71 -0.49 -1.89 -28.80
N THR A 72 0.73 -1.90 -29.33
CA THR A 72 1.98 -1.79 -28.56
C THR A 72 2.00 -0.53 -27.69
N THR A 73 1.72 0.62 -28.30
CA THR A 73 1.72 1.92 -27.65
C THR A 73 0.59 2.01 -26.61
N LYS A 74 -0.57 1.43 -26.90
CA LYS A 74 -1.69 1.34 -25.95
C LYS A 74 -1.34 0.51 -24.72
N ILE A 75 -0.63 -0.60 -24.87
CA ILE A 75 -0.21 -1.46 -23.76
C ILE A 75 0.83 -0.75 -22.88
N ILE A 76 1.78 -0.03 -23.47
CA ILE A 76 2.70 0.83 -22.70
C ILE A 76 1.91 1.87 -21.91
N GLY A 77 0.95 2.53 -22.56
CA GLY A 77 0.08 3.50 -21.90
C GLY A 77 -0.77 2.90 -20.77
N LEU A 78 -1.20 1.65 -20.94
CA LEU A 78 -1.98 0.91 -19.96
C LEU A 78 -1.21 0.70 -18.66
N VAL A 79 0.11 0.41 -18.72
CA VAL A 79 0.92 0.25 -17.50
C VAL A 79 0.86 1.52 -16.64
N PHE A 80 1.15 2.67 -17.21
CA PHE A 80 1.11 3.94 -16.47
C PHE A 80 -0.30 4.27 -15.97
N THR A 81 -1.31 3.98 -16.79
CA THR A 81 -2.72 4.18 -16.39
C THR A 81 -3.09 3.29 -15.21
N CYS A 82 -2.61 2.03 -15.16
CA CYS A 82 -2.78 1.15 -14.01
C CYS A 82 -2.09 1.71 -12.77
N VAL A 83 -0.89 2.31 -12.89
CA VAL A 83 -0.21 2.95 -11.76
C VAL A 83 -1.00 4.15 -11.24
N TYR A 84 -1.45 5.04 -12.13
CA TYR A 84 -2.30 6.18 -11.74
C TYR A 84 -3.63 5.73 -11.11
N ALA A 85 -4.33 4.77 -11.72
CA ALA A 85 -5.59 4.24 -11.20
C ALA A 85 -5.40 3.57 -9.83
N THR A 86 -4.30 2.83 -9.63
CA THR A 86 -3.96 2.21 -8.34
C THR A 86 -3.64 3.29 -7.30
N GLY A 87 -2.85 4.30 -7.66
CA GLY A 87 -2.54 5.41 -6.76
C GLY A 87 -3.78 6.22 -6.37
N LEU A 88 -4.69 6.43 -7.33
CA LEU A 88 -5.99 7.05 -7.08
C LEU A 88 -6.80 6.20 -6.11
N GLY A 89 -6.98 4.91 -6.37
CA GLY A 89 -7.73 4.00 -5.50
C GLY A 89 -7.20 3.96 -4.07
N LEU A 90 -5.87 3.95 -3.89
CA LEU A 90 -5.23 3.94 -2.56
C LEU A 90 -5.48 5.24 -1.79
N ARG A 91 -5.42 6.40 -2.46
CA ARG A 91 -5.64 7.71 -1.86
C ARG A 91 -7.12 8.09 -1.75
N PHE A 92 -8.02 7.47 -2.52
CA PHE A 92 -9.38 7.96 -2.74
C PHE A 92 -10.18 8.17 -1.45
N SER A 93 -10.27 9.41 -0.99
CA SER A 93 -10.98 9.81 0.23
C SER A 93 -11.60 11.17 -0.02
N TRP A 94 -12.86 11.18 -0.45
CA TRP A 94 -13.58 12.45 -0.68
C TRP A 94 -13.79 13.20 0.63
N ASP A 95 -14.23 12.46 1.64
CA ASP A 95 -14.26 12.91 3.02
C ASP A 95 -12.99 12.47 3.75
N LEU A 96 -12.56 13.29 4.70
CA LEU A 96 -11.41 13.01 5.54
C LEU A 96 -11.72 11.78 6.41
N ASP A 97 -11.17 10.63 6.00
CA ASP A 97 -11.34 9.38 6.74
C ASP A 97 -10.45 9.38 7.99
N PRO A 98 -11.03 9.39 9.22
CA PRO A 98 -10.25 9.39 10.46
C PRO A 98 -9.65 8.04 10.80
N VAL A 99 -10.07 6.97 10.12
CA VAL A 99 -9.69 5.62 10.49
C VAL A 99 -8.17 5.37 10.37
N PRO A 100 -7.47 5.77 9.29
CA PRO A 100 -6.01 5.65 9.21
C PRO A 100 -5.25 6.39 10.32
N MET A 101 -5.70 7.61 10.66
CA MET A 101 -5.12 8.40 11.74
C MET A 101 -5.34 7.74 13.10
N ASN A 102 -6.57 7.27 13.35
CA ASN A 102 -6.94 6.58 14.58
C ASN A 102 -6.18 5.26 14.73
N LEU A 103 -5.96 4.53 13.64
CA LEU A 103 -5.14 3.31 13.63
C LEU A 103 -3.71 3.61 14.07
N ILE A 104 -3.07 4.58 13.44
CA ILE A 104 -1.69 4.99 13.77
C ILE A 104 -1.58 5.42 15.23
N ASN A 105 -2.46 6.32 15.69
CA ASN A 105 -2.45 6.80 17.06
C ASN A 105 -2.75 5.67 18.07
N SER A 106 -3.65 4.76 17.76
CA SER A 106 -3.94 3.59 18.62
C SER A 106 -2.74 2.68 18.75
N MET A 107 -1.98 2.46 17.66
CA MET A 107 -0.74 1.68 17.72
C MET A 107 0.33 2.38 18.57
N ILE A 108 0.50 3.70 18.43
CA ILE A 108 1.43 4.49 19.26
C ILE A 108 1.06 4.37 20.75
N ASP A 109 -0.21 4.65 21.09
CA ASP A 109 -0.69 4.58 22.47
C ASP A 109 -0.57 3.16 23.05
N TYR A 110 -0.83 2.15 22.23
CA TYR A 110 -0.72 0.75 22.62
C TYR A 110 0.72 0.36 22.92
N GLU A 111 1.66 0.70 22.04
CA GLU A 111 3.07 0.36 22.23
C GLU A 111 3.70 1.07 23.42
N CYS A 112 3.32 2.32 23.70
CA CYS A 112 3.73 3.02 24.91
C CYS A 112 3.35 2.26 26.19
N LYS A 113 2.22 1.54 26.18
CA LYS A 113 1.80 0.68 27.30
C LYS A 113 2.51 -0.67 27.28
N LEU A 114 2.59 -1.31 26.10
CA LEU A 114 3.16 -2.64 25.93
C LEU A 114 4.66 -2.68 26.26
N LEU A 115 5.40 -1.66 25.83
CA LEU A 115 6.86 -1.58 25.96
C LEU A 115 7.31 -0.95 27.29
N LYS A 116 6.39 -0.61 28.20
CA LYS A 116 6.74 -0.03 29.49
C LYS A 116 7.53 -1.06 30.31
N GLY A 117 8.83 -0.83 30.43
CA GLY A 117 9.75 -1.71 31.17
C GLY A 117 10.31 -2.89 30.37
N THR A 118 10.08 -2.96 29.05
CA THR A 118 10.68 -4.00 28.20
C THR A 118 11.45 -3.38 27.04
N THR A 119 12.68 -3.85 26.82
CA THR A 119 13.47 -3.47 25.65
C THR A 119 13.13 -4.39 24.49
N TYR A 120 12.59 -3.84 23.40
CA TYR A 120 12.32 -4.62 22.20
C TYR A 120 13.53 -4.63 21.26
N ASN A 121 14.03 -5.83 20.96
CA ASN A 121 15.11 -6.03 20.00
C ASN A 121 14.55 -6.27 18.59
N LYS A 122 15.00 -5.47 17.62
CA LYS A 122 14.59 -5.60 16.21
C LYS A 122 14.88 -6.99 15.68
N THR A 123 13.84 -7.64 15.17
CA THR A 123 13.93 -8.96 14.55
C THR A 123 14.41 -8.85 13.10
N ILE A 124 14.73 -9.98 12.46
CA ILE A 124 15.05 -10.00 11.02
C ILE A 124 13.88 -9.45 10.17
N PRO A 125 12.61 -9.84 10.41
CA PRO A 125 11.46 -9.22 9.76
C PRO A 125 11.41 -7.69 9.89
N ASP A 126 11.71 -7.13 11.07
CA ASP A 126 11.75 -5.67 11.25
C ASP A 126 12.78 -4.99 10.35
N LYS A 127 13.97 -5.60 10.21
CA LYS A 127 15.04 -5.08 9.36
C LYS A 127 14.66 -5.15 7.89
N MET A 128 14.10 -6.28 7.46
CA MET A 128 13.59 -6.45 6.10
C MET A 128 12.47 -5.44 5.82
N MET A 129 11.57 -5.22 6.78
CA MET A 129 10.49 -4.24 6.65
C MET A 129 11.01 -2.81 6.55
N SER A 130 12.02 -2.44 7.34
CA SER A 130 12.67 -1.14 7.20
C SER A 130 13.27 -0.93 5.80
N LEU A 131 13.87 -1.99 5.23
CA LEU A 131 14.33 -1.96 3.84
C LEU A 131 13.17 -1.76 2.85
N VAL A 132 12.04 -2.43 3.05
CA VAL A 132 10.82 -2.24 2.24
C VAL A 132 10.35 -0.79 2.28
N LEU A 133 10.28 -0.19 3.47
CA LEU A 133 9.86 1.20 3.64
C LEU A 133 10.77 2.16 2.87
N TYR A 134 12.09 1.94 2.92
CA TYR A 134 13.04 2.74 2.14
C TYR A 134 12.89 2.52 0.64
N LEU A 135 12.72 1.27 0.20
CA LEU A 135 12.55 0.94 -1.21
C LEU A 135 11.31 1.62 -1.78
N VAL A 136 10.15 1.45 -1.14
CA VAL A 136 8.88 2.06 -1.58
C VAL A 136 8.94 3.60 -1.53
N GLY A 137 9.60 4.16 -0.51
CA GLY A 137 9.81 5.61 -0.45
C GLY A 137 10.70 6.13 -1.58
N ALA A 138 11.77 5.40 -1.89
CA ALA A 138 12.68 5.74 -2.98
C ALA A 138 11.99 5.59 -4.35
N THR A 139 11.24 4.51 -4.57
CA THR A 139 10.52 4.27 -5.82
C THR A 139 9.43 5.31 -6.05
N ALA A 140 8.73 5.74 -4.99
CA ALA A 140 7.71 6.78 -5.07
C ALA A 140 8.26 8.16 -5.52
N ILE A 141 9.54 8.44 -5.30
CA ILE A 141 10.22 9.67 -5.75
C ILE A 141 10.89 9.44 -7.11
N CYS A 142 11.53 8.28 -7.31
CA CYS A 142 12.26 7.95 -8.52
C CYS A 142 11.34 7.83 -9.74
N LEU A 143 10.18 7.17 -9.61
CA LEU A 143 9.26 6.93 -10.72
C LEU A 143 8.77 8.22 -11.40
N PRO A 144 8.28 9.25 -10.68
CA PRO A 144 7.95 10.54 -11.27
C PRO A 144 9.11 11.21 -12.01
N VAL A 145 10.33 11.15 -11.45
CA VAL A 145 11.52 11.73 -12.09
C VAL A 145 11.86 10.99 -13.38
N CYS A 146 11.91 9.66 -13.34
CA CYS A 146 12.14 8.84 -14.54
C CYS A 146 11.09 9.09 -15.61
N CYS A 147 9.82 9.23 -15.23
CA CYS A 147 8.73 9.53 -16.14
C CYS A 147 8.93 10.89 -16.84
N VAL A 148 9.30 11.94 -16.10
CA VAL A 148 9.60 13.26 -16.68
C VAL A 148 10.80 13.19 -17.63
N LEU A 149 11.84 12.43 -17.30
CA LEU A 149 12.99 12.25 -18.20
C LEU A 149 12.59 11.56 -19.51
N VAL A 150 11.69 10.56 -19.44
CA VAL A 150 11.14 9.91 -20.62
C VAL A 150 10.27 10.87 -21.43
N LEU A 151 9.40 11.63 -20.78
CA LEU A 151 8.55 12.64 -21.42
C LEU A 151 9.34 13.81 -22.00
N ALA A 152 10.49 14.13 -21.40
CA ALA A 152 11.40 15.10 -21.97
C ALA A 152 11.89 14.60 -23.33
N LYS A 153 12.17 13.31 -23.51
CA LYS A 153 12.57 12.76 -24.81
C LYS A 153 11.37 12.52 -25.74
N PHE A 154 10.23 12.10 -25.20
CA PHE A 154 9.04 11.70 -25.94
C PHE A 154 7.79 12.41 -25.40
N PRO A 155 7.58 13.70 -25.73
CA PRO A 155 6.50 14.49 -25.17
C PRO A 155 5.10 14.02 -25.62
N CYS A 156 5.02 13.29 -26.74
CA CYS A 156 3.78 12.73 -27.28
C CYS A 156 3.52 11.28 -26.84
N ALA A 157 4.23 10.75 -25.84
CA ALA A 157 4.00 9.39 -25.36
C ALA A 157 2.63 9.29 -24.64
N PRO A 158 1.77 8.31 -24.95
CA PRO A 158 0.58 8.03 -24.15
C PRO A 158 0.96 7.30 -22.84
N PRO A 159 0.18 7.46 -21.76
CA PRO A 159 -1.15 8.08 -21.71
C PRO A 159 -1.09 9.56 -21.25
N PHE A 160 0.04 10.23 -21.45
CA PHE A 160 0.30 11.55 -20.88
C PHE A 160 -0.43 12.68 -21.61
N VAL A 161 -0.62 13.83 -20.96
CA VAL A 161 -1.33 15.01 -21.47
C VAL A 161 -0.78 15.46 -22.83
N GLY A 162 0.54 15.37 -23.03
CA GLY A 162 1.16 15.72 -24.30
C GLY A 162 0.53 14.98 -25.49
N SER A 163 0.27 13.68 -25.36
CA SER A 163 -0.36 12.88 -26.42
C SER A 163 -1.86 13.17 -26.64
N MET A 164 -2.48 13.97 -25.76
CA MET A 164 -3.86 14.44 -25.90
C MET A 164 -3.97 15.76 -26.68
N LEU A 165 -2.87 16.52 -26.78
CA LEU A 165 -2.83 17.80 -27.48
C LEU A 165 -2.92 17.62 -29.01
N SER A 166 -3.50 18.61 -29.68
CA SER A 166 -3.64 18.63 -31.15
C SER A 166 -2.28 18.57 -31.88
N TYR A 167 -1.23 19.19 -31.31
CA TYR A 167 0.13 19.18 -31.86
C TYR A 167 0.62 17.75 -32.15
N CYS A 168 0.52 16.84 -31.18
CA CYS A 168 0.94 15.45 -31.34
C CYS A 168 0.06 14.68 -32.34
N LYS A 169 -1.22 15.03 -32.47
CA LYS A 169 -2.12 14.42 -33.48
C LYS A 169 -1.78 14.86 -34.90
N SER A 170 -1.32 16.10 -35.06
CA SER A 170 -0.91 16.66 -36.36
C SER A 170 0.55 16.37 -36.72
N GLY A 171 1.31 15.69 -35.85
CA GLY A 171 2.74 15.46 -36.05
C GLY A 171 3.60 16.73 -35.94
N MET A 172 3.10 17.79 -35.31
CA MET A 172 3.83 19.03 -35.09
C MET A 172 4.59 18.99 -33.76
N ASP A 173 5.78 19.59 -33.74
CA ASP A 173 6.56 19.76 -32.53
C ASP A 173 5.85 20.65 -31.51
N LEU A 174 5.92 20.28 -30.23
CA LEU A 174 5.36 21.09 -29.15
C LEU A 174 6.23 22.33 -28.92
N PRO A 175 5.63 23.54 -28.87
CA PRO A 175 6.32 24.74 -28.41
C PRO A 175 6.97 24.53 -27.04
N ILE A 176 8.17 25.08 -26.84
CA ILE A 176 8.98 24.87 -25.63
C ILE A 176 8.19 25.19 -24.36
N LEU A 177 7.41 26.29 -24.35
CA LEU A 177 6.59 26.70 -23.21
C LEU A 177 5.51 25.66 -22.86
N ILE A 178 4.83 25.12 -23.87
CA ILE A 178 3.81 24.08 -23.67
C ILE A 178 4.47 22.80 -23.16
N ARG A 179 5.62 22.42 -23.73
CA ARG A 179 6.38 21.24 -23.31
C ARG A 179 6.81 21.34 -21.83
N ILE A 180 7.37 22.46 -21.40
CA ILE A 180 7.74 22.68 -19.99
C ILE A 180 6.50 22.59 -19.08
N THR A 181 5.38 23.19 -19.50
CA THR A 181 4.12 23.15 -18.74
C THR A 181 3.60 21.72 -18.57
N VAL A 182 3.61 20.93 -19.65
CA VAL A 182 3.23 19.51 -19.61
C VAL A 182 4.16 18.72 -18.68
N LEU A 183 5.48 18.90 -18.77
CA LEU A 183 6.43 18.19 -17.91
C LEU A 183 6.23 18.50 -16.43
N ILE A 184 6.00 19.76 -16.07
CA ILE A 184 5.71 20.16 -14.68
C ILE A 184 4.39 19.54 -14.21
N PHE A 185 3.35 19.60 -15.05
CA PHE A 185 2.05 19.01 -14.73
C PHE A 185 2.16 17.50 -14.46
N GLU A 186 2.83 16.77 -15.36
CA GLU A 186 3.01 15.32 -15.24
C GLU A 186 3.83 14.95 -14.01
N PHE A 187 4.90 15.72 -13.73
CA PHE A 187 5.67 15.52 -12.51
C PHE A 187 4.80 15.65 -11.26
N VAL A 188 4.03 16.75 -11.16
CA VAL A 188 3.21 17.03 -9.99
C VAL A 188 2.12 15.97 -9.83
N MET A 189 1.41 15.64 -10.90
CA MET A 189 0.35 14.63 -10.87
C MET A 189 0.88 13.25 -10.50
N PHE A 190 2.00 12.85 -11.11
CA PHE A 190 2.56 11.52 -10.85
C PHE A 190 3.18 11.43 -9.46
N ALA A 191 3.96 12.43 -9.05
CA ALA A 191 4.52 12.50 -7.70
C ALA A 191 3.42 12.46 -6.65
N GLN A 192 2.36 13.25 -6.84
CA GLN A 192 1.20 13.25 -5.95
C GLN A 192 0.59 11.84 -5.81
N ALA A 193 0.39 11.13 -6.92
CA ALA A 193 -0.16 9.77 -6.93
C ALA A 193 0.75 8.78 -6.19
N CYS A 194 2.03 8.72 -6.54
CA CYS A 194 3.02 7.81 -5.97
C CYS A 194 3.24 8.05 -4.48
N ILE A 195 3.45 9.31 -4.08
CA ILE A 195 3.68 9.69 -2.69
C ILE A 195 2.49 9.32 -1.80
N SER A 196 1.28 9.64 -2.27
CA SER A 196 0.07 9.38 -1.52
C SER A 196 -0.16 7.88 -1.36
N ALA A 197 0.00 7.14 -2.46
CA ALA A 197 -0.07 5.68 -2.46
C ALA A 197 0.94 5.08 -1.48
N ALA A 198 2.20 5.53 -1.51
CA ALA A 198 3.25 5.08 -0.62
C ALA A 198 2.89 5.32 0.85
N PHE A 199 2.25 6.44 1.20
CA PHE A 199 1.82 6.70 2.57
C PHE A 199 0.79 5.65 3.05
N TYR A 200 -0.27 5.42 2.26
CA TYR A 200 -1.31 4.47 2.65
C TYR A 200 -0.80 3.03 2.67
N VAL A 201 0.04 2.66 1.70
CA VAL A 201 0.66 1.34 1.66
C VAL A 201 1.58 1.15 2.86
N ASN A 202 2.58 2.02 3.06
CA ASN A 202 3.60 1.82 4.09
C ASN A 202 3.10 2.04 5.53
N HIS A 203 2.38 3.14 5.77
CA HIS A 203 2.05 3.57 7.13
C HIS A 203 0.65 3.22 7.60
N VAL A 204 -0.21 2.71 6.72
CA VAL A 204 -1.55 2.27 7.11
C VAL A 204 -1.63 0.76 6.94
N LEU A 205 -1.51 0.27 5.70
CA LEU A 205 -1.68 -1.15 5.38
C LEU A 205 -0.54 -2.02 5.95
N PHE A 206 0.71 -1.75 5.55
CA PHE A 206 1.86 -2.55 5.99
C PHE A 206 2.06 -2.46 7.50
N SER A 207 2.13 -1.24 8.03
CA SER A 207 2.40 -1.06 9.45
C SER A 207 1.34 -1.73 10.33
N GLY A 208 0.05 -1.67 9.95
CA GLY A 208 -1.02 -2.31 10.71
C GLY A 208 -0.91 -3.83 10.73
N ILE A 209 -0.63 -4.45 9.57
CA ILE A 209 -0.47 -5.91 9.46
C ILE A 209 0.77 -6.39 10.21
N ILE A 210 1.91 -5.73 10.01
CA ILE A 210 3.19 -6.14 10.60
C ILE A 210 3.19 -5.93 12.11
N CYS A 211 2.67 -4.80 12.61
CA CYS A 211 2.59 -4.59 14.04
C CYS A 211 1.70 -5.65 14.72
N LEU A 212 0.56 -6.03 14.09
CA LEU A 212 -0.27 -7.13 14.60
C LEU A 212 0.48 -8.47 14.60
N TRP A 213 1.24 -8.77 13.54
CA TRP A 213 2.04 -10.00 13.46
C TRP A 213 3.08 -10.05 14.60
N ASP A 214 3.78 -8.95 14.80
CA ASP A 214 4.80 -8.81 15.81
C ASP A 214 4.23 -8.81 17.24
N TYR A 215 3.06 -8.21 17.46
CA TYR A 215 2.34 -8.28 18.73
C TYR A 215 1.93 -9.72 19.08
N LEU A 216 1.45 -10.49 18.10
CA LEU A 216 1.15 -11.91 18.28
C LEU A 216 2.41 -12.71 18.63
N ARG A 217 3.56 -12.36 18.04
CA ARG A 217 4.84 -12.98 18.39
C ARG A 217 5.22 -12.75 19.85
N LEU A 218 5.16 -11.49 20.29
CA LEU A 218 5.45 -11.14 21.69
C LEU A 218 4.52 -11.82 22.68
N LEU A 219 3.28 -12.08 22.26
CA LEU A 219 2.30 -12.81 23.05
C LEU A 219 2.61 -14.31 23.11
N ALA A 220 3.05 -14.91 22.00
CA ALA A 220 3.46 -16.31 21.93
C ALA A 220 4.71 -16.60 22.79
N ASP A 221 5.65 -15.66 22.85
CA ASP A 221 6.87 -15.79 23.67
C ASP A 221 6.58 -15.75 25.19
N ARG A 222 5.37 -15.35 25.61
CA ARG A 222 4.99 -15.33 27.03
C ARG A 222 4.51 -16.70 27.48
N GLN A 223 5.20 -17.25 28.50
CA GLN A 223 4.76 -18.49 29.15
C GLN A 223 3.38 -18.33 29.79
N THR A 224 2.51 -19.30 29.54
CA THR A 224 1.14 -19.36 30.07
C THR A 224 0.98 -20.50 31.07
N ASN A 225 1.95 -20.67 31.97
CA ASN A 225 1.97 -21.79 32.92
C ASN A 225 0.98 -21.63 34.08
N THR A 226 0.55 -20.39 34.35
CA THR A 226 -0.37 -20.07 35.45
C THR A 226 -1.68 -19.48 34.93
N VAL A 227 -2.74 -19.61 35.72
CA VAL A 227 -4.07 -19.04 35.40
C VAL A 227 -4.00 -17.51 35.25
N GLU A 228 -3.20 -16.84 36.08
CA GLU A 228 -3.02 -15.38 36.07
C GLU A 228 -2.30 -14.92 34.80
N GLN A 229 -1.24 -15.62 34.39
CA GLN A 229 -0.55 -15.35 33.13
C GLN A 229 -1.48 -15.55 31.93
N MET A 230 -2.27 -16.63 31.92
CA MET A 230 -3.23 -16.87 30.85
C MET A 230 -4.32 -15.80 30.79
N ASP A 231 -4.86 -15.35 31.92
CA ASP A 231 -5.85 -14.26 31.95
C ASP A 231 -5.25 -12.93 31.44
N SER A 232 -4.00 -12.62 31.82
CA SER A 232 -3.28 -11.46 31.28
C SER A 232 -3.06 -11.58 29.76
N SER A 233 -2.70 -12.76 29.26
CA SER A 233 -2.51 -13.00 27.83
C SER A 233 -3.82 -12.85 27.05
N LEU A 234 -4.95 -13.32 27.62
CA LEU A 234 -6.27 -13.13 27.03
C LEU A 234 -6.69 -11.66 27.00
N LYS A 235 -6.35 -10.90 28.04
CA LYS A 235 -6.61 -9.46 28.06
C LYS A 235 -5.85 -8.75 26.94
N MET A 236 -4.57 -9.04 26.74
CA MET A 236 -3.78 -8.48 25.63
C MET A 236 -4.33 -8.91 24.27
N TYR A 237 -4.71 -10.18 24.11
CA TYR A 237 -5.30 -10.67 22.86
C TYR A 237 -6.60 -9.92 22.50
N ARG A 238 -7.43 -9.58 23.50
CA ARG A 238 -8.62 -8.74 23.28
C ARG A 238 -8.25 -7.33 22.82
N GLU A 239 -7.17 -6.76 23.32
CA GLU A 239 -6.67 -5.46 22.86
C GLU A 239 -6.14 -5.55 21.42
N PHE A 240 -5.44 -6.61 21.05
CA PHE A 240 -5.03 -6.87 19.66
C PHE A 240 -6.22 -6.97 18.72
N ARG A 241 -7.31 -7.60 19.17
CA ARG A 241 -8.55 -7.69 18.40
C ARG A 241 -9.14 -6.31 18.12
N ILE A 242 -9.05 -5.36 19.04
CA ILE A 242 -9.51 -3.98 18.81
C ILE A 242 -8.64 -3.33 17.72
N ILE A 243 -7.31 -3.50 17.78
CA ILE A 243 -6.38 -3.00 16.75
C ILE A 243 -6.66 -3.66 15.40
N GLU A 244 -6.93 -4.97 15.36
CA GLU A 244 -7.30 -5.71 14.15
C GLU A 244 -8.60 -5.19 13.53
N ILE A 245 -9.63 -4.93 14.33
CA ILE A 245 -10.88 -4.34 13.84
C ILE A 245 -10.62 -2.96 13.23
N ILE A 246 -9.85 -2.09 13.90
CA ILE A 246 -9.53 -0.75 13.37
C ILE A 246 -8.69 -0.86 12.08
N ASN A 247 -7.71 -1.76 12.04
CA ASN A 247 -6.88 -2.00 10.87
C ASN A 247 -7.70 -2.52 9.69
N SER A 248 -8.59 -3.48 9.96
CA SER A 248 -9.53 -4.04 9.00
C SER A 248 -10.50 -2.98 8.48
N LEU A 249 -11.01 -2.09 9.34
CA LEU A 249 -11.84 -0.95 8.91
C LEU A 249 -11.05 0.03 8.02
N ALA A 250 -9.78 0.31 8.34
CA ALA A 250 -8.92 1.19 7.54
C ALA A 250 -8.63 0.62 6.14
N CYS A 251 -8.49 -0.71 6.06
CA CYS A 251 -7.95 -1.35 4.85
C CYS A 251 -9.03 -2.01 3.97
N SER A 252 -10.08 -2.59 4.56
CA SER A 252 -11.01 -3.51 3.87
C SER A 252 -11.84 -2.88 2.77
N LYS A 253 -12.24 -1.60 2.92
CA LYS A 253 -13.13 -0.92 1.97
C LYS A 253 -12.40 -0.39 0.74
N ARG A 254 -11.14 0.04 0.91
CA ARG A 254 -10.39 0.78 -0.10
C ARG A 254 -9.04 0.18 -0.42
N LEU A 255 -8.18 0.04 0.59
CA LEU A 255 -6.78 -0.31 0.38
C LEU A 255 -6.64 -1.74 -0.17
N PHE A 256 -7.31 -2.72 0.44
CA PHE A 256 -7.23 -4.11 -0.02
C PHE A 256 -7.80 -4.34 -1.41
N PRO A 257 -9.04 -3.90 -1.73
CA PRO A 257 -9.56 -4.00 -3.09
C PRO A 257 -8.62 -3.38 -4.13
N THR A 258 -8.06 -2.21 -3.83
CA THR A 258 -7.13 -1.54 -4.74
C THR A 258 -5.80 -2.29 -4.89
N CYS A 259 -5.26 -2.87 -3.81
CA CYS A 259 -4.03 -3.66 -3.91
C CYS A 259 -4.24 -4.96 -4.69
N VAL A 260 -5.37 -5.66 -4.48
CA VAL A 260 -5.67 -6.92 -5.16
C VAL A 260 -5.98 -6.73 -6.64
N THR A 261 -6.54 -5.60 -7.05
CA THR A 261 -6.79 -5.34 -8.48
C THR A 261 -5.61 -4.61 -9.13
N GLY A 262 -5.09 -3.58 -8.47
CA GLY A 262 -4.09 -2.67 -9.00
C GLY A 262 -2.70 -3.29 -9.15
N PHE A 263 -2.17 -3.95 -8.11
CA PHE A 263 -0.84 -4.54 -8.20
C PHE A 263 -0.75 -5.67 -9.22
N PRO A 264 -1.72 -6.60 -9.31
CA PRO A 264 -1.77 -7.56 -10.42
C PRO A 264 -1.84 -6.91 -11.79
N ALA A 265 -2.66 -5.86 -11.97
CA ALA A 265 -2.76 -5.13 -13.23
C ALA A 265 -1.42 -4.51 -13.65
N ILE A 266 -0.71 -3.88 -12.71
CA ILE A 266 0.64 -3.35 -12.95
C ILE A 266 1.61 -4.50 -13.25
N GLN A 267 1.54 -5.61 -12.50
CA GLN A 267 2.45 -6.75 -12.60
C GLN A 267 2.37 -7.41 -13.98
N PHE A 268 1.20 -7.90 -14.41
CA PHE A 268 1.12 -8.59 -15.71
C PHE A 268 1.36 -7.63 -16.89
N SER A 269 0.90 -6.37 -16.79
CA SER A 269 1.10 -5.41 -17.88
C SER A 269 2.58 -5.06 -18.04
N SER A 270 3.27 -4.79 -16.93
CA SER A 270 4.70 -4.48 -16.96
C SER A 270 5.52 -5.67 -17.43
N PHE A 271 5.16 -6.89 -16.98
CA PHE A 271 5.85 -8.11 -17.41
C PHE A 271 5.69 -8.37 -18.91
N TYR A 272 4.49 -8.17 -19.45
CA TYR A 272 4.25 -8.25 -20.89
C TYR A 272 5.12 -7.26 -21.68
N VAL A 273 5.19 -5.99 -21.25
CA VAL A 273 6.04 -4.97 -21.89
C VAL A 273 7.51 -5.40 -21.84
N CYS A 274 7.97 -5.94 -20.70
CA CYS A 274 9.34 -6.42 -20.55
C CYS A 274 9.69 -7.56 -21.50
N LEU A 275 8.76 -8.47 -21.78
CA LEU A 275 9.02 -9.62 -22.66
C LEU A 275 8.86 -9.26 -24.14
N LYS A 276 7.74 -8.67 -24.53
CA LYS A 276 7.39 -8.47 -25.95
C LYS A 276 7.96 -7.19 -26.56
N LEU A 277 8.14 -6.14 -25.76
CA LEU A 277 8.42 -4.79 -26.27
C LEU A 277 9.83 -4.28 -25.94
N HIS A 278 10.70 -5.12 -25.38
CA HIS A 278 12.05 -4.72 -24.97
C HIS A 278 12.90 -4.19 -26.12
N GLU A 279 12.74 -4.70 -27.34
CA GLU A 279 13.48 -4.25 -28.52
C GLU A 279 12.99 -2.89 -29.06
N ASN A 280 11.72 -2.56 -28.80
CA ASN A 280 11.07 -1.35 -29.35
C ASN A 280 11.20 -0.13 -28.44
N ILE A 281 11.65 -0.31 -27.19
CA ILE A 281 11.68 0.74 -26.17
C ILE A 281 13.13 1.14 -25.89
N SER A 282 13.41 2.44 -25.87
CA SER A 282 14.75 2.92 -25.50
C SER A 282 15.13 2.52 -24.07
N TRP A 283 16.38 2.11 -23.85
CA TRP A 283 16.90 1.63 -22.56
C TRP A 283 16.48 2.45 -21.31
N PRO A 284 16.53 3.80 -21.30
CA PRO A 284 16.12 4.56 -20.12
C PRO A 284 14.63 4.44 -19.80
N ALA A 285 13.78 4.37 -20.83
CA ALA A 285 12.34 4.16 -20.66
C ALA A 285 12.04 2.70 -20.28
N PHE A 286 12.81 1.76 -20.82
CA PHE A 286 12.68 0.34 -20.51
C PHE A 286 12.90 0.06 -19.02
N GLY A 287 13.89 0.69 -18.38
CA GLY A 287 14.24 0.44 -16.97
C GLY A 287 13.10 0.63 -15.96
N MET A 288 12.09 1.45 -16.27
CA MET A 288 10.94 1.64 -15.39
C MET A 288 10.02 0.40 -15.32
N PHE A 289 9.89 -0.38 -16.40
CA PHE A 289 8.95 -1.51 -16.42
C PHE A 289 9.42 -2.68 -15.54
N PRO A 290 10.70 -3.13 -15.58
CA PRO A 290 11.20 -4.11 -14.62
C PRO A 290 11.11 -3.63 -13.18
N MET A 291 11.37 -2.34 -12.93
CA MET A 291 11.24 -1.74 -11.60
C MET A 291 9.79 -1.83 -11.08
N LEU A 292 8.81 -1.41 -11.89
CA LEU A 292 7.39 -1.52 -11.57
C LEU A 292 6.95 -2.98 -11.37
N TYR A 293 7.46 -3.91 -12.19
CA TYR A 293 7.18 -5.32 -12.05
C TYR A 293 7.69 -5.88 -10.71
N VAL A 294 8.96 -5.62 -10.38
CA VAL A 294 9.57 -6.08 -9.12
C VAL A 294 8.85 -5.46 -7.92
N ASP A 295 8.55 -4.17 -7.96
CA ASP A 295 7.78 -3.50 -6.91
C ASP A 295 6.40 -4.13 -6.72
N ALA A 296 5.65 -4.37 -7.81
CA ALA A 296 4.32 -4.96 -7.74
C ALA A 296 4.33 -6.41 -7.21
N VAL A 297 5.26 -7.24 -7.68
CA VAL A 297 5.46 -8.62 -7.19
C VAL A 297 5.80 -8.59 -5.70
N PHE A 298 6.78 -7.78 -5.33
CA PHE A 298 7.28 -7.70 -3.96
C PHE A 298 6.21 -7.22 -2.99
N LEU A 299 5.52 -6.12 -3.31
CA LEU A 299 4.43 -5.58 -2.49
C LEU A 299 3.30 -6.61 -2.32
N THR A 300 2.90 -7.26 -3.41
CA THR A 300 1.84 -8.28 -3.38
C THR A 300 2.23 -9.44 -2.46
N ILE A 301 3.42 -10.02 -2.64
CA ILE A 301 3.88 -11.15 -1.83
C ILE A 301 3.96 -10.74 -0.36
N VAL A 302 4.64 -9.64 -0.03
CA VAL A 302 4.85 -9.27 1.38
C VAL A 302 3.54 -8.92 2.08
N ILE A 303 2.62 -8.17 1.46
CA ILE A 303 1.33 -7.80 2.07
C ILE A 303 0.50 -9.04 2.38
N PHE A 304 0.27 -9.89 1.38
CA PHE A 304 -0.64 -11.03 1.54
C PHE A 304 -0.01 -12.16 2.36
N THR A 305 1.31 -12.35 2.31
CA THR A 305 2.02 -13.28 3.21
C THR A 305 2.00 -12.79 4.66
N ALA A 306 2.21 -11.49 4.91
CA ALA A 306 2.13 -10.96 6.28
C ALA A 306 0.71 -11.09 6.85
N ALA A 307 -0.31 -10.76 6.05
CA ALA A 307 -1.71 -10.89 6.46
C ALA A 307 -2.10 -12.35 6.78
N SER A 308 -1.65 -13.30 5.97
CA SER A 308 -1.93 -14.73 6.23
C SER A 308 -1.17 -15.27 7.44
N ARG A 309 0.05 -14.78 7.70
CA ARG A 309 0.82 -15.12 8.92
C ARG A 309 0.11 -14.65 10.18
N VAL A 310 -0.48 -13.45 10.18
CA VAL A 310 -1.31 -12.95 11.30
C VAL A 310 -2.45 -13.92 11.60
N PHE A 311 -3.18 -14.35 10.56
CA PHE A 311 -4.28 -15.29 10.70
C PHE A 311 -3.81 -16.63 11.28
N LYS A 312 -2.86 -17.28 10.60
CA LYS A 312 -2.35 -18.60 10.98
C LYS A 312 -1.78 -18.62 12.41
N TRP A 313 -0.94 -17.65 12.76
CA TRP A 313 -0.37 -17.59 14.11
C TRP A 313 -1.40 -17.32 15.19
N SER A 314 -2.39 -16.45 14.93
CA SER A 314 -3.46 -16.24 15.91
C SER A 314 -4.29 -17.51 16.13
N GLU A 315 -4.52 -18.32 15.09
CA GLU A 315 -5.21 -19.59 15.18
C GLU A 315 -4.39 -20.63 15.95
N ASP A 316 -3.13 -20.82 15.58
CA ASP A 316 -2.19 -21.75 16.23
C ASP A 316 -2.08 -21.44 17.74
N GLN A 317 -1.95 -20.16 18.10
CA GLN A 317 -1.88 -19.71 19.50
C GLN A 317 -3.17 -19.98 20.28
N LEU A 318 -4.34 -19.77 19.65
CA LEU A 318 -5.61 -20.10 20.31
C LEU A 318 -5.79 -21.61 20.50
N ILE A 319 -5.30 -22.45 19.57
CA ILE A 319 -5.31 -23.90 19.70
C ILE A 319 -4.41 -24.33 20.86
N GLU A 320 -3.18 -23.82 20.91
CA GLU A 320 -2.22 -24.10 21.97
C GLU A 320 -2.79 -23.72 23.35
N TRP A 321 -3.34 -22.51 23.49
CA TRP A 321 -3.95 -22.08 24.74
C TRP A 321 -5.17 -22.90 25.14
N LYS A 322 -5.98 -23.34 24.16
CA LYS A 322 -7.10 -24.26 24.44
C LYS A 322 -6.60 -25.58 24.99
N GLN A 323 -5.54 -26.16 24.42
CA GLN A 323 -4.92 -27.39 24.91
C GLN A 323 -4.32 -27.22 26.31
N ASN A 324 -3.51 -26.17 26.51
CA ASN A 324 -2.89 -25.87 27.80
C ASN A 324 -3.93 -25.59 28.90
N SER A 325 -5.05 -24.94 28.56
CA SER A 325 -6.11 -24.67 29.52
C SER A 325 -6.75 -25.93 30.11
N LEU A 326 -6.73 -27.06 29.39
CA LEU A 326 -7.24 -28.35 29.89
C LEU A 326 -6.39 -28.90 31.03
N VAL A 327 -5.07 -28.66 30.95
CA VAL A 327 -4.09 -29.10 31.94
C VAL A 327 -4.09 -28.17 33.14
N ILE A 328 -4.09 -26.85 32.89
CA ILE A 328 -3.90 -25.84 33.93
C ILE A 328 -5.15 -25.66 34.80
N THR A 329 -6.37 -25.75 34.25
CA THR A 329 -7.56 -25.47 35.06
C THR A 329 -8.84 -26.17 34.62
N ARG A 330 -9.59 -26.68 35.61
CA ARG A 330 -10.98 -27.14 35.42
C ARG A 330 -12.00 -25.99 35.41
N LYS A 331 -11.58 -24.73 35.59
CA LYS A 331 -12.51 -23.58 35.67
C LYS A 331 -13.23 -23.37 34.34
N SER A 332 -14.53 -23.65 34.34
CA SER A 332 -15.40 -23.55 33.15
C SER A 332 -15.42 -22.15 32.51
N ARG A 333 -15.26 -21.08 33.30
CA ARG A 333 -15.29 -19.68 32.82
C ARG A 333 -14.15 -19.36 31.85
N LEU A 334 -12.93 -19.79 32.15
CA LEU A 334 -11.75 -19.49 31.32
C LEU A 334 -11.81 -20.24 29.99
N ARG A 335 -12.22 -21.50 30.03
CA ARG A 335 -12.46 -22.33 28.85
C ARG A 335 -13.55 -21.76 27.95
N LYS A 336 -14.67 -21.31 28.53
CA LYS A 336 -15.74 -20.60 27.79
C LYS A 336 -15.23 -19.32 27.13
N THR A 337 -14.34 -18.60 27.80
CA THR A 337 -13.72 -17.37 27.27
C THR A 337 -12.77 -17.67 26.12
N LEU A 338 -11.90 -18.67 26.23
CA LEU A 338 -11.01 -19.10 25.14
C LEU A 338 -11.79 -19.58 23.92
N ASN A 339 -12.89 -20.32 24.14
CA ASN A 339 -13.74 -20.81 23.06
C ASN A 339 -14.51 -19.69 22.34
N SER A 340 -14.75 -18.55 22.98
CA SER A 340 -15.43 -17.41 22.36
C SER A 340 -14.48 -16.45 21.63
N LEU A 341 -13.16 -16.64 21.74
CA LEU A 341 -12.19 -15.83 21.02
C LEU A 341 -12.00 -16.35 19.60
N PRO A 342 -12.29 -15.54 18.56
CA PRO A 342 -11.93 -15.87 17.20
C PRO A 342 -10.45 -15.56 16.94
N SER A 343 -9.89 -16.21 15.94
CA SER A 343 -8.62 -15.83 15.32
C SER A 343 -8.69 -14.42 14.74
N LEU A 344 -7.55 -13.72 14.72
CA LEU A 344 -7.42 -12.39 14.12
C LEU A 344 -7.44 -12.53 12.60
N LYS A 345 -8.31 -11.79 11.91
CA LYS A 345 -8.53 -11.93 10.46
C LYS A 345 -8.50 -10.58 9.77
N ILE A 346 -7.46 -10.35 8.99
CA ILE A 346 -7.42 -9.17 8.12
C ILE A 346 -8.46 -9.34 7.01
N ARG A 347 -9.55 -8.56 7.08
CA ARG A 347 -10.69 -8.69 6.16
C ARG A 347 -10.46 -7.91 4.88
N MET A 348 -10.95 -8.47 3.79
CA MET A 348 -11.02 -7.88 2.47
C MET A 348 -12.46 -7.98 1.98
N GLY A 349 -13.21 -6.88 2.09
CA GLY A 349 -14.65 -6.88 1.83
C GLY A 349 -15.38 -7.91 2.71
N GLY A 350 -16.08 -8.85 2.08
CA GLY A 350 -16.75 -9.97 2.76
C GLY A 350 -15.84 -11.17 3.10
N ASN A 351 -14.62 -11.19 2.57
CA ASN A 351 -13.67 -12.31 2.73
C ASN A 351 -12.49 -11.94 3.66
N PHE A 352 -11.56 -12.87 3.86
CA PHE A 352 -10.31 -12.65 4.59
C PHE A 352 -9.12 -13.17 3.78
N VAL A 353 -7.93 -12.65 4.07
CA VAL A 353 -6.69 -13.12 3.41
C VAL A 353 -6.24 -14.43 4.06
N ASP A 354 -6.18 -15.49 3.25
CA ASP A 354 -5.73 -16.81 3.67
C ASP A 354 -4.29 -17.09 3.20
N THR A 355 -3.69 -18.17 3.71
CA THR A 355 -2.32 -18.62 3.40
C THR A 355 -2.11 -18.85 1.91
N LEU A 356 -3.15 -19.24 1.16
CA LEU A 356 -3.08 -19.49 -0.27
C LEU A 356 -3.28 -18.23 -1.13
N THR A 357 -3.84 -17.14 -0.58
CA THR A 357 -4.11 -15.91 -1.32
C THR A 357 -2.91 -15.35 -2.09
N PRO A 358 -1.68 -15.21 -1.52
CA PRO A 358 -0.54 -14.72 -2.29
C PRO A 358 -0.21 -15.62 -3.48
N LEU A 359 -0.30 -16.94 -3.33
CA LEU A 359 -0.01 -17.90 -4.40
C LEU A 359 -1.04 -17.82 -5.53
N VAL A 360 -2.33 -17.71 -5.17
CA VAL A 360 -3.43 -17.57 -6.15
C VAL A 360 -3.29 -16.28 -6.94
N ILE A 361 -2.93 -15.17 -6.29
CA ILE A 361 -2.71 -13.89 -6.98
C ILE A 361 -1.52 -13.98 -7.96
N GLN A 362 -0.41 -14.62 -7.55
CA GLN A 362 0.76 -14.77 -8.42
C GLN A 362 0.50 -15.72 -9.59
N ASP A 363 -0.17 -16.85 -9.38
CA ASP A 363 -0.59 -17.75 -10.46
C ASP A 363 -1.50 -17.03 -11.46
N PHE A 364 -2.46 -16.24 -10.97
CA PHE A 364 -3.30 -15.39 -11.83
C PHE A 364 -2.45 -14.42 -12.67
N CYS A 365 -1.51 -13.69 -12.06
CA CYS A 365 -0.66 -12.74 -12.78
C CYS A 365 0.18 -13.43 -13.88
N ILE A 366 0.76 -14.59 -13.58
CA ILE A 366 1.58 -15.34 -14.52
C ILE A 366 0.71 -15.86 -15.68
N ARG A 367 -0.43 -16.49 -15.37
CA ARG A 367 -1.36 -17.02 -16.39
C ARG A 367 -1.87 -15.92 -17.31
N THR A 368 -2.32 -14.79 -16.75
CA THR A 368 -2.79 -13.65 -17.54
C THR A 368 -1.68 -13.10 -18.45
N SER A 369 -0.45 -13.00 -17.94
CA SER A 369 0.69 -12.55 -18.75
C SER A 369 0.95 -13.49 -19.92
N VAL A 370 0.96 -14.81 -19.68
CA VAL A 370 1.15 -15.82 -20.74
C VAL A 370 0.01 -15.77 -21.75
N SER A 371 -1.25 -15.65 -21.30
CA SER A 371 -2.39 -15.50 -22.20
C SER A 371 -2.26 -14.25 -23.07
N MET A 372 -1.81 -13.12 -22.52
CA MET A 372 -1.53 -11.91 -23.31
C MET A 372 -0.43 -12.15 -24.35
N LEU A 373 0.65 -12.84 -24.00
CA LEU A 373 1.71 -13.16 -24.96
C LEU A 373 1.20 -14.02 -26.12
N LEU A 374 0.34 -15.01 -25.85
CA LEU A 374 -0.24 -15.89 -26.87
C LEU A 374 -1.24 -15.17 -27.78
N LEU A 375 -2.03 -14.23 -27.24
CA LEU A 375 -3.01 -13.47 -28.03
C LEU A 375 -2.39 -12.41 -28.96
N PHE A 376 -1.15 -11.98 -28.68
CA PHE A 376 -0.42 -10.96 -29.44
C PHE A 376 0.81 -11.52 -30.18
N GLN A 377 0.81 -12.81 -30.50
CA GLN A 377 1.66 -13.39 -31.55
C GLN A 377 1.11 -12.98 -32.91
#